data_AF-A0A7G8J5J6-F1
#
_entry.id   AF-A0A7G8J5J6-F1
#
_cell.length_a   1.000
_cell.length_b   1.000
_cell.length_c   1.000
_cell.angle_alpha   90.00
_cell.angle_beta   90.00
_cell.angle_gamma   90.00
#
_symmetry.space_group_name_H-M   'P 1'
#
loop_
_entity.id
_entity.type
_entity.pdbx_description
1 polymer ?
#
loop_
_entity_poly.entity_id
_entity_poly.type
_entity_poly.pdbx_seq_one_letter_code
_entity_poly.pdbx_strand_id
1 'polypeptide(L)' 'MDADRIKTRSVLLEFLKFRVLAAGEEFFDSTGLEHRRQWLALVHPQALDLSDEDLEQIWNQARILYTEC' A
#
# COMPACT_ATOMS: atom_id res chain seq x y z
N MET A 1 2.60 9.18 -19.41
CA MET A 1 1.93 9.58 -18.16
C MET A 1 2.19 8.55 -17.06
N ASP A 2 3.35 7.89 -17.12
CA ASP A 2 3.62 6.64 -16.40
C ASP A 2 4.63 6.85 -15.26
N ALA A 3 5.43 7.91 -15.35
CA ALA A 3 6.45 8.23 -14.36
C ALA A 3 5.84 8.61 -12.99
N ASP A 4 4.70 9.32 -13.00
CA ASP A 4 4.02 9.71 -11.76
C ASP A 4 3.41 8.50 -11.06
N ARG A 5 2.74 7.63 -11.82
CA ARG A 5 2.23 6.35 -11.34
C ARG A 5 3.34 5.45 -10.78
N ILE A 6 4.46 5.30 -11.48
CA ILE A 6 5.62 4.52 -10.99
C ILE A 6 6.15 5.12 -9.69
N LYS A 7 6.27 6.45 -9.61
CA LYS A 7 6.73 7.14 -8.40
C LYS A 7 5.78 6.91 -7.23
N THR A 8 4.48 7.08 -7.42
CA THR A 8 3.45 6.85 -6.40
C THR A 8 3.47 5.41 -5.90
N ARG A 9 3.67 4.42 -6.79
CA ARG A 9 3.86 3.01 -6.42
C ARG A 9 5.08 2.81 -5.53
N SER A 10 6.24 3.34 -5.93
CA SER A 10 7.48 3.21 -5.15
C SER A 10 7.37 3.85 -3.76
N VAL A 11 6.85 5.09 -3.69
CA VAL A 11 6.67 5.80 -2.42
C VAL A 11 5.68 5.06 -1.51
N LEU A 12 4.59 4.52 -2.08
CA LEU A 12 3.63 3.75 -1.31
C LEU A 12 4.25 2.46 -0.75
N LEU A 13 5.06 1.73 -1.53
CA LEU A 13 5.78 0.56 -1.06
C LEU A 13 6.73 0.91 0.09
N GLU A 14 7.52 1.98 -0.06
CA GLU A 14 8.42 2.45 0.99
C GLU A 14 7.66 2.84 2.28
N PHE A 15 6.49 3.47 2.14
CA PHE A 15 5.64 3.79 3.28
C PHE A 15 5.08 2.54 3.96
N LEU A 16 4.58 1.59 3.17
CA LEU A 16 4.07 0.31 3.65
C LEU A 16 5.14 -0.50 4.38
N LYS A 17 6.40 -0.45 3.93
CA LYS A 17 7.53 -1.11 4.61
C LYS A 17 7.57 -0.81 6.09
N PHE A 18 7.54 0.46 6.49
CA PHE A 18 7.64 0.83 7.90
C PHE A 18 6.39 0.42 8.70
N ARG A 19 5.21 0.47 8.09
CA ARG A 19 3.95 0.04 8.73
C ARG A 19 3.91 -1.46 8.94
N VAL A 20 4.29 -2.23 7.92
CA VAL A 20 4.34 -3.70 7.97
C VAL A 20 5.44 -4.19 8.89
N LEU A 21 6.63 -3.56 8.88
CA LEU A 21 7.67 -3.92 9.85
C LEU A 21 7.25 -3.67 11.31
N ALA A 22 6.32 -2.74 11.57
CA ALA A 22 5.82 -2.46 12.91
C ALA A 22 4.66 -3.38 13.32
N ALA A 23 3.77 -3.75 12.40
CA ALA A 23 2.53 -4.50 12.69
C ALA A 23 2.51 -5.94 12.12
N GLY A 24 3.53 -6.34 11.36
CA GLY A 24 3.62 -7.65 10.73
C GLY A 24 2.49 -7.96 9.75
N GLU A 25 2.13 -9.24 9.65
CA GLU A 25 1.04 -9.71 8.80
C GLU A 25 -0.34 -9.18 9.24
N GLU A 26 -0.52 -8.85 10.53
CA GLU A 26 -1.79 -8.32 11.09
C GLU A 26 -2.19 -6.98 10.45
N PHE A 27 -1.23 -6.23 9.91
CA PHE A 27 -1.48 -5.01 9.13
C PHE A 27 -2.40 -5.28 7.92
N PHE A 28 -2.22 -6.43 7.27
CA PHE A 28 -2.97 -6.81 6.07
C PHE A 28 -4.32 -7.43 6.39
N ASP A 29 -4.45 -8.08 7.54
CA ASP A 29 -5.65 -8.78 7.99
C ASP A 29 -6.76 -7.80 8.41
N SER A 30 -6.38 -6.69 9.05
CA SER A 30 -7.32 -5.71 9.62
C SER A 30 -7.96 -4.73 8.63
N THR A 31 -7.65 -4.83 7.33
CA THR A 31 -8.05 -3.80 6.36
C THR A 31 -8.87 -4.36 5.20
N GLY A 32 -10.20 -4.20 5.25
CA GLY A 32 -11.06 -4.34 4.07
C GLY A 32 -10.78 -3.23 3.04
N LEU A 33 -11.15 -3.43 1.77
CA LEU A 33 -10.79 -2.55 0.66
C LEU A 33 -11.24 -1.08 0.87
N GLU A 34 -12.43 -0.88 1.45
CA GLU A 34 -12.92 0.45 1.83
C GLU A 34 -12.10 1.09 2.97
N HIS A 35 -11.76 0.32 4.00
CA HIS A 35 -10.93 0.80 5.11
C HIS A 35 -9.51 1.16 4.64
N ARG A 36 -8.94 0.40 3.69
CA ARG A 36 -7.63 0.71 3.07
C ARG A 36 -7.67 2.07 2.38
N ARG A 37 -8.71 2.33 1.58
CA ARG A 37 -8.86 3.61 0.86
C ARG A 37 -9.04 4.78 1.82
N GLN A 38 -9.88 4.63 2.84
CA GLN A 38 -10.06 5.66 3.86
C GLN A 38 -8.77 5.95 4.61
N TRP A 39 -8.02 4.91 4.98
CA TRP A 39 -6.72 5.07 5.62
C TRP A 39 -5.71 5.76 4.70
N LEU A 40 -5.62 5.34 3.43
CA LEU A 40 -4.76 5.98 2.42
C LEU A 40 -5.14 7.45 2.22
N ALA A 41 -6.42 7.80 2.21
CA ALA A 41 -6.86 9.19 2.12
C ALA A 41 -6.29 10.07 3.25
N LEU A 42 -6.11 9.50 4.45
CA LEU A 42 -5.60 10.20 5.62
C LEU A 42 -4.07 10.30 5.63
N VAL A 43 -3.36 9.23 5.23
CA VAL A 43 -1.90 9.15 5.39
C VAL A 43 -1.11 9.38 4.10
N HIS A 44 -1.70 9.07 2.94
CA HIS A 44 -1.06 9.15 1.64
C HIS A 44 -2.10 9.38 0.51
N PRO A 45 -2.75 10.56 0.46
CA PRO A 45 -3.86 10.82 -0.48
C PRO A 45 -3.45 10.69 -1.95
N GLN A 46 -2.17 10.85 -2.28
CA GLN A 46 -1.62 10.63 -3.62
C GLN A 46 -1.78 9.17 -4.10
N ALA A 47 -1.90 8.21 -3.17
CA ALA A 47 -2.16 6.82 -3.54
C ALA A 47 -3.60 6.61 -4.06
N LEU A 48 -4.53 7.53 -3.80
CA LEU A 48 -5.89 7.47 -4.33
C LEU A 48 -5.97 7.75 -5.83
N ASP A 49 -4.90 8.26 -6.44
CA ASP A 49 -4.78 8.40 -7.89
C ASP A 49 -4.65 7.03 -8.58
N LEU A 50 -4.24 6.00 -7.83
CA LEU A 50 -4.13 4.63 -8.33
C LEU A 50 -5.50 3.94 -8.36
N SER A 51 -5.72 3.16 -9.42
CA SER A 51 -6.85 2.25 -9.52
C SER A 51 -6.82 1.20 -8.41
N ASP A 52 -8.00 0.64 -8.09
CA ASP A 52 -8.12 -0.47 -7.13
C ASP A 52 -7.16 -1.62 -7.45
N GLU A 53 -7.03 -1.99 -8.73
CA GLU A 53 -6.11 -3.04 -9.17
C GLU A 53 -4.63 -2.71 -8.90
N ASP A 54 -4.21 -1.46 -9.15
CA ASP A 54 -2.84 -1.02 -8.87
C ASP A 54 -2.58 -1.05 -7.34
N LEU A 55 -3.56 -0.61 -6.54
CA LEU A 55 -3.49 -0.66 -5.08
C LEU A 55 -3.40 -2.09 -4.54
N GLU A 56 -4.23 -3.01 -5.06
CA GLU A 56 -4.20 -4.42 -4.69
C GLU A 56 -2.87 -5.07 -5.06
N GLN A 57 -2.32 -4.77 -6.24
CA GLN A 57 -0.99 -5.25 -6.63
C GLN A 57 0.10 -4.76 -5.67
N ILE A 58 0.07 -3.47 -5.31
CA ILE A 58 1.04 -2.90 -4.36
C ILE A 58 0.88 -3.55 -2.98
N TRP A 59 -0.35 -3.79 -2.53
CA TRP A 59 -0.63 -4.45 -1.26
C TRP A 59 -0.08 -5.87 -1.21
N ASN A 60 -0.37 -6.66 -2.24
CA ASN A 60 0.15 -8.02 -2.37
C ASN A 60 1.68 -8.04 -2.47
N GLN A 61 2.26 -7.10 -3.24
CA GLN A 61 3.70 -6.96 -3.37
C GLN A 61 4.35 -6.57 -2.04
N ALA A 62 3.79 -5.62 -1.29
CA ALA A 62 4.26 -5.24 0.04
C ALA A 62 4.16 -6.40 1.02
N ARG A 63 3.08 -7.19 0.97
CA ARG A 63 2.93 -8.40 1.78
C ARG A 63 4.08 -9.36 1.52
N ILE A 64 4.26 -9.80 0.27
CA ILE A 64 5.34 -10.72 -0.09
C ILE A 64 6.71 -10.16 0.31
N LEU A 65 7.00 -8.89 0.01
CA LEU A 65 8.31 -8.28 0.28
C LEU A 65 8.63 -8.10 1.76
N TYR A 66 7.63 -7.91 2.61
CA TYR A 66 7.83 -7.50 4.01
C TYR A 66 7.33 -8.52 5.04
N THR A 67 6.54 -9.52 4.64
CA THR A 67 6.04 -10.58 5.53
C THR A 67 6.58 -11.97 5.18
N GLU A 68 6.93 -12.25 3.92
CA GLU A 68 7.64 -13.49 3.58
C GLU A 68 9.15 -13.27 3.73
N CYS A 69 9.70 -13.85 4.80
CA CYS A 69 11.13 -13.98 5.04
C CYS A 69 11.54 -15.45 4.90
#